data_AF-A0A3R9S1K3-F1
#
_entry.id   AF-A0A3R9S1K3-F1
#
_cell.length_a   1.000
_cell.length_b   1.000
_cell.length_c   1.000
_cell.angle_alpha   90.00
_cell.angle_beta   90.00
_cell.angle_gamma   90.00
#
_symmetry.space_group_name_H-M   'P 1'
#
loop_
_entity.id
_entity.type
_entity.pdbx_description
1 polymer ?
#
loop_
_entity_poly.entity_id
_entity_poly.type
_entity_poly.pdbx_seq_one_letter_code
_entity_poly.pdbx_strand_id
1 'polypeptide(L)'
;MKWNSLKAKALLAAASLYSTVAMASPDLGEAEQQATNWHAIIMFIIFVGFTLFITKWAAKQTQSAQDFYTAGGGISGFQNGLAIAGDYMSAASFLGISAMVFSSGFDGLLYS
;
A
#
# COMPACT_ATOMS: atom_id res chain seq x y z
N MET A 1 -6.02 -21.81 1.25
CA MET A 1 -6.58 -21.94 -0.13
C MET A 1 -5.42 -22.18 -1.09
N LYS A 2 -5.19 -23.41 -1.57
CA LYS A 2 -4.04 -23.73 -2.44
C LYS A 2 -4.30 -23.23 -3.86
N TRP A 3 -3.54 -22.23 -4.30
CA TRP A 3 -3.68 -21.63 -5.61
C TRP A 3 -2.97 -22.48 -6.66
N ASN A 4 -3.71 -23.14 -7.56
CA ASN A 4 -3.11 -23.93 -8.63
C ASN A 4 -2.42 -23.01 -9.65
N SER A 5 -1.22 -23.40 -10.10
CA SER A 5 -0.39 -22.65 -11.04
C SER A 5 -1.11 -22.31 -12.35
N LEU A 6 -2.09 -23.11 -12.76
CA LEU A 6 -2.98 -22.84 -13.90
C LEU A 6 -3.87 -21.60 -13.70
N LYS A 7 -4.43 -21.41 -12.51
CA LYS A 7 -5.25 -20.22 -12.22
C LYS A 7 -4.39 -18.95 -12.16
N ALA A 8 -3.17 -19.06 -11.63
CA ALA A 8 -2.20 -17.96 -11.64
C ALA A 8 -1.79 -17.57 -13.07
N LYS A 9 -1.51 -18.56 -13.94
CA LYS A 9 -1.19 -18.32 -15.36
C LYS A 9 -2.37 -17.73 -16.14
N ALA A 10 -3.59 -18.20 -15.88
CA ALA A 10 -4.79 -17.66 -16.51
C ALA A 10 -5.04 -16.19 -16.11
N LEU A 11 -4.82 -15.83 -14.84
CA LEU A 11 -4.87 -14.44 -14.39
C LEU A 11 -3.80 -13.56 -15.02
N LEU A 12 -2.56 -14.05 -15.12
CA LEU A 12 -1.47 -13.35 -15.81
C LEU A 12 -1.78 -13.12 -17.30
N ALA A 13 -2.30 -14.14 -17.98
CA ALA A 13 -2.70 -14.04 -19.38
C ALA A 13 -3.86 -13.05 -19.57
N ALA A 14 -4.88 -13.11 -18.70
CA ALA A 14 -5.98 -12.15 -18.71
C ALA A 14 -5.48 -10.71 -18.48
N ALA A 15 -4.61 -10.49 -17.49
CA ALA A 15 -4.00 -9.18 -17.21
C ALA A 15 -3.22 -8.62 -18.40
N SER A 16 -2.47 -9.47 -19.13
CA SER A 16 -1.73 -9.04 -20.32
C SER A 16 -2.62 -8.67 -21.51
N LEU A 17 -3.81 -9.28 -21.62
CA LEU A 17 -4.77 -8.95 -22.68
C LEU A 17 -5.42 -7.59 -22.45
N TYR A 18 -5.65 -7.16 -21.19
CA TYR A 18 -6.16 -5.83 -20.88
C TYR A 18 -5.22 -4.69 -21.31
N SER A 19 -3.91 -4.92 -21.36
CA SER A 19 -2.94 -3.92 -21.83
C SER A 19 -3.06 -3.60 -23.33
N THR A 20 -3.61 -4.52 -24.14
CA THR A 20 -3.71 -4.34 -25.60
C THR A 20 -4.91 -3.51 -26.06
N VAL A 21 -5.82 -3.14 -25.15
CA VAL A 21 -6.98 -2.27 -25.43
C VAL A 21 -6.73 -0.84 -24.91
N ALA A 22 -5.47 -0.40 -24.91
CA ALA A 22 -5.16 1.00 -24.70
C ALA A 22 -5.61 1.79 -25.94
N MET A 23 -6.86 2.28 -25.92
CA MET A 23 -7.30 3.31 -26.86
C MET A 23 -6.38 4.51 -26.67
N ALA A 24 -5.73 4.97 -27.73
CA ALA A 24 -4.92 6.18 -27.69
C ALA A 24 -5.80 7.33 -27.18
N SER A 25 -5.51 7.82 -25.98
CA SER A 25 -6.09 9.05 -25.45
C SER A 25 -5.67 10.22 -26.36
N PRO A 26 -6.41 11.35 -26.36
CA PRO A 26 -5.95 12.57 -27.02
C PRO A 26 -4.50 12.86 -26.62
N ASP A 27 -3.68 13.30 -27.57
CA ASP A 27 -2.28 13.67 -27.32
C ASP A 27 -2.26 14.83 -26.30
N LEU A 28 -1.98 14.50 -25.03
CA LEU A 28 -1.93 15.47 -23.93
C LEU A 28 -0.58 16.22 -23.88
N GLY A 29 0.22 16.14 -24.95
CA GLY A 29 1.56 16.69 -25.03
C GLY A 29 2.61 15.69 -24.54
N GLU A 30 3.82 15.81 -25.08
CA GLU A 30 4.99 15.04 -24.66
C GLU A 30 5.19 15.16 -23.14
N ALA A 31 5.09 14.04 -22.42
CA ALA A 31 5.35 14.02 -20.99
C ALA A 31 6.81 14.42 -20.74
N GLU A 32 7.02 15.65 -20.29
CA GLU A 32 8.34 16.17 -20.01
C GLU A 32 9.01 15.31 -18.92
N GLN A 33 10.14 14.69 -19.24
CA GLN A 33 10.84 13.81 -18.31
C GLN A 33 11.35 14.64 -17.12
N GLN A 34 10.65 14.53 -15.98
CA GLN A 34 11.08 15.20 -14.76
C GLN A 34 12.49 14.74 -14.37
N ALA A 35 13.36 15.71 -14.06
CA ALA A 35 14.68 15.45 -13.52
C ALA A 35 14.60 14.62 -12.23
N THR A 36 15.59 13.74 -12.02
CA THR A 36 15.62 12.86 -10.84
C THR A 36 15.61 13.66 -9.55
N ASN A 37 14.54 13.48 -8.76
CA ASN A 37 14.40 14.16 -7.48
C ASN A 37 15.12 13.37 -6.37
N TRP A 38 16.39 13.70 -6.17
CA TRP A 38 17.22 13.09 -5.14
C TRP A 38 16.70 13.30 -3.72
N HIS A 39 16.06 14.44 -3.43
CA HIS A 39 15.47 14.70 -2.12
C HIS A 39 14.36 13.70 -1.79
N ALA A 40 13.44 13.48 -2.74
CA ALA A 40 12.35 12.52 -2.58
C ALA A 40 12.87 11.09 -2.38
N ILE A 41 13.89 10.69 -3.15
CA ILE A 41 14.50 9.37 -3.05
C ILE A 41 15.13 9.15 -1.68
N ILE A 42 15.92 10.11 -1.19
CA ILE A 42 16.57 10.01 0.12
C ILE A 42 15.53 9.89 1.24
N MET A 43 14.48 10.72 1.22
CA MET A 43 13.42 10.67 2.22
C MET A 43 12.67 9.34 2.20
N PHE A 44 12.39 8.79 1.01
CA PHE A 44 11.77 7.47 0.85
C PHE A 44 12.63 6.37 1.46
N ILE A 45 13.94 6.34 1.16
CA ILE A 45 14.85 5.32 1.69
C ILE A 45 15.02 5.44 3.20
N ILE A 46 15.09 6.66 3.76
CA ILE A 46 15.11 6.87 5.21
C ILE A 46 13.84 6.31 5.84
N PHE A 47 12.67 6.64 5.31
CA PHE A 47 11.39 6.19 5.85
C PHE A 47 11.25 4.66 5.80
N VAL A 48 11.57 4.04 4.67
CA VAL A 48 11.54 2.57 4.51
C VAL A 48 12.57 1.91 5.42
N GLY A 49 13.80 2.42 5.47
CA GLY A 49 14.84 1.90 6.34
C GLY A 49 14.45 1.97 7.82
N PHE A 50 13.84 3.08 8.24
CA PHE A 50 13.38 3.28 9.60
C PHE A 50 12.23 2.33 9.99
N THR A 51 11.23 2.17 9.11
CA THR A 51 10.11 1.23 9.36
C THR A 51 10.62 -0.20 9.48
N LEU A 52 11.48 -0.66 8.55
CA LEU A 52 12.09 -1.98 8.61
C LEU A 52 12.96 -2.18 9.85
N PHE A 53 13.71 -1.15 10.27
CA PHE A 53 14.50 -1.20 11.50
C PHE A 53 13.61 -1.43 12.72
N ILE A 54 12.52 -0.69 12.86
CA ILE A 54 11.55 -0.87 13.96
C ILE A 54 10.93 -2.27 13.91
N THR A 55 10.49 -2.73 12.73
CA THR A 55 9.89 -4.07 12.59
C THR A 55 10.88 -5.17 13.00
N LYS A 56 12.14 -5.08 12.56
CA LYS A 56 13.18 -6.05 12.92
C LYS A 56 13.52 -5.98 14.41
N TRP A 57 13.55 -4.78 14.98
CA TRP A 57 13.74 -4.60 16.42
C TRP A 57 12.61 -5.29 17.17
N ALA A 58 11.35 -4.88 16.92
CA ALA A 58 10.15 -5.42 17.55
C ALA A 58 10.05 -6.95 17.43
N ALA A 59 10.37 -7.52 16.26
CA ALA A 59 10.37 -8.97 16.03
C ALA A 59 11.34 -9.72 16.96
N LYS A 60 12.42 -9.09 17.43
CA LYS A 60 13.35 -9.69 18.40
C LYS A 60 12.80 -9.73 19.82
N GLN A 61 11.78 -8.93 20.14
CA GLN A 61 11.17 -8.93 21.48
C GLN A 61 10.15 -10.07 21.66
N THR A 62 9.64 -10.64 20.57
CA THR A 62 8.70 -11.77 20.62
C THR A 62 9.46 -13.08 20.84
N GLN A 63 9.45 -13.60 22.07
CA GLN A 63 10.21 -14.81 22.45
C GLN A 63 9.31 -16.00 22.83
N SER A 64 8.05 -15.77 23.21
CA SER A 64 7.08 -16.82 23.57
C SER A 64 5.80 -16.77 22.71
N ALA A 65 5.02 -17.86 22.75
CA ALA A 65 3.72 -17.90 22.08
C ALA A 65 2.73 -16.87 22.65
N GLN A 66 2.80 -16.57 23.95
CA GLN A 66 1.99 -15.53 24.57
C GLN A 66 2.39 -14.13 24.06
N ASP A 67 3.68 -13.87 23.85
CA ASP A 67 4.13 -12.60 23.26
C ASP A 67 3.67 -12.45 21.81
N PHE A 68 3.54 -13.55 21.08
CA PHE A 68 3.08 -13.53 19.68
C PHE A 68 1.57 -13.30 19.57
N TYR A 69 0.76 -13.96 20.42
CA TYR A 69 -0.70 -13.90 20.31
C TYR A 69 -1.36 -12.78 21.11
N THR A 70 -0.81 -12.41 22.26
CA THR A 70 -1.41 -11.40 23.14
C THR A 70 -0.48 -10.23 23.43
N ALA A 71 0.71 -10.18 22.81
CA ALA A 71 1.75 -9.21 23.14
C ALA A 71 2.05 -9.16 24.65
N GLY A 72 1.94 -10.31 25.32
CA GLY A 72 2.12 -10.42 26.77
C GLY A 72 1.03 -9.73 27.61
N GLY A 73 -0.09 -9.33 27.00
CA GLY A 73 -1.17 -8.58 27.67
C GLY A 73 -0.86 -7.11 27.94
N GLY A 74 0.25 -6.57 27.41
CA GLY A 74 0.77 -5.25 27.75
C GLY A 74 0.37 -4.09 26.84
N ILE A 75 -0.47 -4.30 25.83
CA ILE A 75 -0.87 -3.24 24.90
C ILE A 75 -1.96 -2.37 25.52
N SER A 76 -1.69 -1.06 25.65
CA SER A 76 -2.67 -0.09 26.13
C SER A 76 -3.75 0.20 25.06
N GLY A 77 -4.93 0.65 25.50
CA GLY A 77 -6.04 0.98 24.60
C GLY A 77 -5.67 2.04 23.55
N PHE A 78 -4.83 3.01 23.89
CA PHE A 78 -4.35 4.02 22.95
C PHE A 78 -3.41 3.43 21.87
N GLN A 79 -2.48 2.56 22.26
CA GLN A 79 -1.59 1.88 21.31
C GLN A 79 -2.38 0.99 20.35
N ASN A 80 -3.37 0.26 20.86
CA ASN A 80 -4.26 -0.54 20.02
C ASN A 80 -5.11 0.32 19.08
N GLY A 81 -5.67 1.43 19.59
CA GLY A 81 -6.45 2.38 18.79
C GLY A 81 -5.62 3.01 17.67
N LEU A 82 -4.36 3.38 17.96
CA LEU A 82 -3.45 3.94 16.97
C LEU A 82 -3.06 2.90 15.90
N ALA A 83 -2.81 1.65 16.29
CA ALA A 83 -2.52 0.57 15.35
C ALA A 83 -3.68 0.34 14.37
N ILE A 84 -4.91 0.25 14.90
CA ILE A 84 -6.12 0.09 14.08
C ILE A 84 -6.30 1.28 13.13
N ALA A 85 -6.17 2.51 13.63
CA ALA A 85 -6.27 3.71 12.80
C ALA A 85 -5.23 3.70 11.66
N GLY A 86 -4.01 3.27 11.95
CA GLY A 86 -2.95 3.10 10.96
C GLY A 86 -3.29 2.08 9.87
N ASP A 87 -3.84 0.93 10.25
CA ASP A 87 -4.24 -0.12 9.31
C ASP A 87 -5.40 0.32 8.40
N TYR A 88 -6.33 1.14 8.89
CA TYR A 88 -7.38 1.75 8.07
C TYR A 88 -6.83 2.77 7.05
N MET A 89 -5.79 3.52 7.42
CA MET A 89 -5.16 4.56 6.58
C MET A 89 -4.05 4.01 5.68
N SER A 90 -4.29 2.88 5.02
CA SER A 90 -3.33 2.28 4.08
C SER A 90 -3.15 3.11 2.79
N ALA A 91 -2.01 2.94 2.11
CA ALA A 91 -1.73 3.52 0.80
C ALA A 91 -2.79 3.14 -0.26
N ALA A 92 -3.40 1.94 -0.11
CA ALA A 92 -4.52 1.53 -0.95
C ALA A 92 -5.75 2.43 -0.75
N SER A 93 -6.07 2.79 0.49
CA SER A 93 -7.14 3.74 0.81
C SER A 93 -6.80 5.12 0.26
N PHE A 94 -5.57 5.60 0.44
CA PHE A 94 -5.14 6.90 -0.07
C PHE A 94 -5.25 7.02 -1.60
N LEU A 95 -4.69 6.05 -2.33
CA LEU A 95 -4.77 6.03 -3.80
C LEU A 95 -6.19 5.76 -4.29
N GLY A 96 -6.94 4.89 -3.60
CA GLY A 96 -8.31 4.54 -3.94
C GLY A 96 -9.27 5.72 -3.83
N ILE A 97 -9.20 6.47 -2.73
CA ILE A 97 -10.00 7.69 -2.54
C ILE A 97 -9.55 8.75 -3.55
N SER A 98 -8.24 8.95 -3.74
CA SER A 98 -7.73 9.91 -4.73
C SER A 98 -8.21 9.60 -6.15
N ALA A 99 -8.22 8.31 -6.54
CA ALA A 99 -8.71 7.86 -7.84
C ALA A 99 -10.24 8.01 -7.96
N MET A 100 -10.99 7.70 -6.89
CA MET A 100 -12.44 7.90 -6.86
C MET A 100 -12.80 9.38 -6.97
N VAL A 101 -12.07 10.26 -6.29
CA VAL A 101 -12.26 11.72 -6.38
C VAL A 101 -11.90 12.24 -7.76
N PHE A 102 -10.80 11.76 -8.35
CA PHE A 102 -10.43 12.10 -9.72
C PHE A 102 -11.50 11.69 -10.74
N SER A 103 -12.17 10.55 -10.53
CA SER A 103 -13.20 10.04 -11.43
C SER A 103 -14.60 10.63 -11.21
N SER A 104 -14.98 10.88 -9.95
CA SER A 104 -16.37 11.16 -9.55
C SER A 104 -16.57 12.58 -9.01
N GLY A 105 -15.49 13.37 -8.90
CA GLY A 105 -15.50 14.68 -8.25
C GLY A 105 -15.56 14.59 -6.72
N PHE A 106 -15.79 15.74 -6.06
CA PHE A 106 -15.78 15.86 -4.60
C PHE A 106 -16.90 15.06 -3.91
N ASP A 107 -17.98 14.72 -4.62
CA ASP A 107 -19.05 13.85 -4.10
C ASP A 107 -18.59 12.41 -3.82
N GLY A 108 -17.46 11.98 -4.40
CA GLY A 108 -16.82 10.69 -4.08
C GLY A 108 -16.27 10.59 -2.65
N LEU A 109 -15.98 11.72 -1.99
CA LEU A 109 -15.52 11.76 -0.60
C LEU A 109 -16.63 11.41 0.40
N LEU A 110 -17.90 11.55 0.03
CA LEU A 110 -19.03 11.23 0.90
C LEU A 110 -19.33 9.72 0.96
N TYR A 111 -18.78 8.92 0.04
CA TYR A 111 -19.00 7.47 -0.07
C TYR A 111 -17.77 6.62 0.29
N SER A 112 -16.64 7.24 0.67
CA SER A 112 -15.38 6.59 1.05
C SER A 112 -15.11 6.57 2.54
#